data_AF-A0A6V7HJF2-F1
#
_entry.id   AF-A0A6V7HJF2-F1
#
_cell.length_a   1.000
_cell.length_b   1.000
_cell.length_c   1.000
_cell.angle_alpha   90.00
_cell.angle_beta   90.00
_cell.angle_gamma   90.00
#
_symmetry.space_group_name_H-M   'P 1'
#
loop_
_entity.id
_entity.type
_entity.pdbx_description
1 polymer ?
#
loop_
_entity_poly.entity_id
_entity_poly.type
_entity_poly.pdbx_seq_one_letter_code
_entity_poly.pdbx_strand_id
1 'polypeptide(L)' 'LQHFCDHIGKGHTLITNNWYSSPLLYTLLHKYKTNAYGTIRKNRIGMPDEKKKIKPREFEYQFSNNLLALRWFDK' A
#
# COMPACT_ATOMS: atom_id res chain seq x y z
N LEU A 1 2.10 -14.67 -15.16
CA LEU A 1 0.93 -13.76 -15.09
C LEU A 1 -0.40 -14.45 -15.42
N GLN A 2 -0.41 -15.63 -16.06
CA GLN A 2 -1.63 -16.27 -16.60
C GLN A 2 -2.69 -16.70 -15.56
N HIS A 3 -2.35 -16.88 -14.28
CA HIS A 3 -3.30 -17.40 -13.26
C HIS A 3 -3.69 -16.38 -12.17
N PHE A 4 -3.20 -15.15 -12.24
CA PHE A 4 -3.49 -14.15 -11.22
C PHE A 4 -4.98 -13.76 -11.21
N CYS A 5 -5.59 -13.63 -12.38
CA CYS A 5 -7.01 -13.30 -12.51
C CYS A 5 -7.91 -14.32 -11.81
N ASP A 6 -7.53 -15.60 -11.81
CA ASP A 6 -8.29 -16.69 -11.17
C ASP A 6 -8.39 -16.51 -9.64
N HIS A 7 -7.58 -15.65 -9.05
CA HIS A 7 -7.46 -15.48 -7.59
C HIS A 7 -8.07 -14.16 -7.10
N ILE A 8 -8.42 -13.24 -8.00
CA ILE A 8 -9.09 -11.96 -7.69
C ILE A 8 -10.54 -12.20 -7.28
N GLY A 9 -11.06 -11.42 -6.33
CA GLY A 9 -12.47 -11.45 -5.95
C GLY A 9 -12.86 -12.52 -4.95
N LYS A 10 -11.89 -13.31 -4.48
CA LYS A 10 -12.09 -14.46 -3.58
C LYS A 10 -11.76 -14.16 -2.12
N GLY A 11 -11.55 -12.90 -1.74
CA GLY A 11 -11.17 -12.50 -0.38
C GLY A 11 -9.68 -12.73 -0.04
N HIS A 12 -8.86 -13.10 -1.02
CA HIS A 12 -7.42 -13.22 -0.83
C HIS A 12 -6.75 -11.86 -0.61
N THR A 13 -5.55 -11.90 -0.04
CA THR A 13 -4.69 -10.72 0.12
C THR A 13 -3.47 -10.83 -0.79
N LEU A 14 -3.28 -9.84 -1.65
CA LEU A 14 -2.12 -9.71 -2.51
C LEU A 14 -0.99 -8.96 -1.79
N ILE A 15 0.18 -9.61 -1.68
CA ILE A 15 1.39 -8.98 -1.15
C ILE A 15 2.25 -8.56 -2.34
N THR A 16 2.59 -7.27 -2.43
CA THR A 16 3.38 -6.74 -3.55
C THR A 16 4.70 -6.11 -3.10
N ASN A 17 5.67 -6.11 -4.00
CA ASN A 17 6.91 -5.34 -3.84
C ASN A 17 6.71 -3.89 -4.30
N ASN A 18 7.72 -3.03 -4.07
CA ASN A 18 7.65 -1.61 -4.42
C ASN A 18 7.45 -1.27 -5.91
N TRP A 19 7.68 -2.23 -6.81
CA TRP A 19 7.47 -2.05 -8.25
C TRP A 19 5.98 -2.03 -8.60
N TYR A 20 5.21 -2.93 -7.99
CA TYR A 20 3.78 -3.11 -8.26
C TYR A 20 2.86 -2.35 -7.30
N SER A 21 3.37 -1.88 -6.15
CA SER A 21 2.56 -1.14 -5.18
C SER A 21 2.20 0.29 -5.66
N SER A 22 0.91 0.60 -5.68
CA SER A 22 0.39 1.97 -5.85
C SER A 22 -0.97 2.14 -5.17
N PRO A 23 -1.30 3.36 -4.69
CA PRO A 23 -2.61 3.64 -4.10
C PRO A 23 -3.78 3.32 -5.04
N LEU A 24 -3.66 3.69 -6.32
CA LEU A 24 -4.71 3.44 -7.32
C LEU A 24 -4.98 1.94 -7.51
N LEU A 25 -3.92 1.13 -7.63
CA LEU A 25 -4.06 -0.32 -7.74
C LEU A 25 -4.74 -0.91 -6.51
N TYR A 26 -4.35 -0.48 -5.31
CA TYR A 26 -4.91 -1.03 -4.07
C TYR A 26 -6.38 -0.66 -3.90
N THR A 27 -6.78 0.56 -4.26
CA THR A 27 -8.20 0.94 -4.31
C THR A 27 -8.98 0.09 -5.30
N LEU A 28 -8.41 -0.21 -6.47
CA LEU A 28 -9.02 -1.07 -7.47
C LEU A 28 -9.19 -2.51 -6.95
N LEU A 29 -8.14 -3.10 -6.39
CA LEU A 29 -8.18 -4.44 -5.81
C LEU A 29 -9.22 -4.54 -4.70
N HIS A 30 -9.29 -3.54 -3.81
CA HIS A 30 -10.28 -3.49 -2.75
C HIS A 30 -11.72 -3.46 -3.29
N LYS A 31 -11.97 -2.71 -4.38
CA LYS A 31 -13.28 -2.72 -5.08
C LYS A 31 -13.65 -4.11 -5.59
N TYR A 32 -12.67 -4.91 -5.99
CA TYR A 32 -12.85 -6.31 -6.40
C TYR A 32 -12.59 -7.30 -5.25
N LYS A 33 -12.95 -6.96 -4.01
CA LYS A 33 -12.88 -7.87 -2.83
C LYS A 33 -11.52 -8.57 -2.68
N THR A 34 -10.45 -7.87 -3.01
CA THR A 34 -9.08 -8.36 -2.92
C THR A 34 -8.29 -7.37 -2.08
N ASN A 35 -7.82 -7.80 -0.92
CA ASN A 35 -6.99 -6.96 -0.08
C ASN A 35 -5.59 -6.87 -0.68
N ALA A 36 -4.85 -5.81 -0.38
CA ALA A 36 -3.46 -5.71 -0.80
C ALA A 36 -2.63 -4.89 0.18
N TYR A 37 -1.38 -5.30 0.37
CA TYR A 37 -0.38 -4.49 1.05
C TYR A 37 1.02 -4.74 0.47
N GLY A 38 1.94 -3.83 0.75
CA GLY A 38 3.29 -3.89 0.20
C GLY A 38 4.07 -2.63 0.52
N THR A 39 5.36 -2.66 0.23
CA THR A 39 6.26 -1.51 0.40
C THR A 39 6.07 -0.52 -0.74
N ILE A 40 6.18 0.79 -0.50
CA ILE A 40 6.09 1.81 -1.54
C ILE A 40 7.37 2.67 -1.54
N ARG A 41 7.74 3.18 -2.73
CA ARG A 41 8.79 4.20 -2.86
C ARG A 41 8.25 5.57 -2.43
N LYS A 42 9.08 6.35 -1.74
CA LYS A 42 8.74 7.71 -1.27
C LYS A 42 8.19 8.64 -2.36
N ASN A 43 8.67 8.52 -3.59
CA ASN A 43 8.25 9.34 -4.73
C ASN A 43 7.05 8.77 -5.51
N ARG A 44 6.30 7.81 -4.94
CA ARG A 44 5.10 7.28 -5.59
C ARG A 44 3.97 8.31 -5.54
N ILE A 45 3.39 8.62 -6.70
CA ILE A 45 2.26 9.54 -6.82
C ILE A 45 1.06 9.01 -6.02
N GLY A 46 0.37 9.92 -5.31
CA GLY A 46 -0.80 9.63 -4.50
C GLY A 46 -0.50 9.20 -3.06
N MET A 47 0.77 9.24 -2.64
CA MET A 47 1.15 9.02 -1.25
C MET A 47 1.00 10.29 -0.41
N PRO A 48 0.82 10.16 0.92
CA PRO A 48 0.72 11.31 1.80
C PRO A 48 2.02 12.12 1.82
N ASP A 49 1.90 13.45 1.90
CA ASP A 49 3.06 14.33 2.05
C ASP A 49 3.79 14.07 3.38
N GLU A 50 5.10 13.88 3.28
CA GLU A 50 5.99 13.67 4.42
C GLU A 50 6.48 15.01 5.01
N LYS A 51 5.56 15.89 5.43
CA LYS A 51 5.91 17.25 5.90
C LYS A 51 6.73 17.26 7.20
N LYS A 52 6.52 16.27 8.07
CA LYS A 52 7.24 16.15 9.35
C LYS A 52 8.36 15.12 9.23
N LYS A 53 9.49 15.37 9.89
CA LYS A 53 10.51 14.34 10.10
C LYS A 53 10.06 13.45 11.26
N ILE A 54 10.18 12.14 11.10
CA ILE A 54 9.95 11.16 12.17
C ILE A 54 11.26 10.96 12.93
N LYS A 55 11.20 10.72 14.24
CA LYS A 55 12.40 10.37 15.02
C LYS A 55 12.78 8.89 14.80
N PRO A 56 14.05 8.51 15.05
CA PRO A 56 14.46 7.11 15.07
C PRO A 56 13.54 6.27 15.94
N ARG A 57 13.18 5.08 15.45
CA ARG A 57 12.31 4.09 16.09
C ARG A 57 10.85 4.52 16.29
N GLU A 58 10.42 5.62 15.66
CA GLU A 58 9.02 6.03 15.63
C GLU A 58 8.37 5.68 14.29
N PHE A 59 7.06 5.49 14.31
CA PHE A 59 6.25 5.30 13.12
C PHE A 59 5.16 6.36 13.05
N GLU A 60 4.77 6.70 11.82
CA GLU A 60 3.59 7.49 11.55
C GLU A 60 2.72 6.75 10.56
N TYR A 61 1.41 6.98 10.64
CA TYR A 61 0.46 6.46 9.69
C TYR A 61 -0.53 7.55 9.29
N GLN A 62 -1.03 7.42 8.08
CA GLN A 62 -2.15 8.19 7.58
C GLN A 62 -3.13 7.23 6.91
N PHE A 63 -4.41 7.49 7.08
CA PHE A 63 -5.47 6.70 6.46
C PHE A 63 -6.31 7.59 5.55
N SER A 64 -6.81 7.02 4.46
CA SER A 64 -7.77 7.65 3.58
C SER A 64 -8.74 6.60 3.09
N ASN A 65 -10.02 6.78 3.40
CA ASN A 65 -11.11 5.85 3.08
C ASN A 65 -10.77 4.39 3.41
N ASN A 66 -10.23 3.66 2.44
CA ASN A 66 -9.93 2.23 2.44
C ASN A 66 -8.42 1.91 2.38
N LEU A 67 -7.55 2.91 2.46
CA LEU A 67 -6.09 2.74 2.44
C LEU A 67 -5.45 3.24 3.72
N LEU A 68 -4.42 2.52 4.17
CA LEU A 68 -3.53 2.91 5.25
C LEU A 68 -2.10 2.98 4.72
N ALA A 69 -1.48 4.13 4.86
CA ALA A 69 -0.06 4.35 4.60
C ALA A 69 0.67 4.39 5.93
N LEU A 70 1.66 3.53 6.12
CA LEU A 70 2.52 3.49 7.29
C LEU A 70 3.96 3.77 6.86
N ARG A 71 4.65 4.62 7.63
CA ARG A 71 6.08 4.84 7.52
C ARG A 71 6.74 4.65 8.87
N TRP A 72 7.86 3.96 8.89
CA TRP A 72 8.68 3.71 10.07
C TRP A 72 10.11 4.14 9.77
N PHE A 73 10.72 4.83 10.74
CA PHE A 73 12.12 5.22 10.65
C PHE A 73 12.94 4.33 11.59
N ASP A 74 13.79 3.47 11.04
CA ASP A 74 14.52 2.46 11.82
C ASP A 74 15.66 3.08 12.66
N LYS A 75 16.63 3.72 12.00
CA LYS A 75 17.82 4.30 12.62
C LYS A 75 18.01 5.76 12.23
#